data_AF-A0A9Q4FEG0-F1
#
_entry.id   AF-A0A9Q4FEG0-F1
#
_cell.length_a   1.000
_cell.length_b   1.000
_cell.length_c   1.000
_cell.angle_alpha   90.00
_cell.angle_beta   90.00
_cell.angle_gamma   90.00
#
_symmetry.space_group_name_H-M   'P 1'
#
loop_
_entity.id
_entity.type
_entity.pdbx_description
1 polymer ?
#
loop_
_entity_poly.entity_id
_entity_poly.type
_entity_poly.pdbx_seq_one_letter_code
_entity_poly.pdbx_strand_id
1 'polypeptide(L)'
;DVRFLLEALHGQVTRAAQDGFLPANEAKHWIKEIRHILVLLHIEFFNNLGQHALQQGQPGQARLAFERGVQYLRKQPEPVLYSAQLQLLEGQLARANSTVLANSKQTEAEANELTEGLKAVDADAEWKKKVIYD
;
A
#
# COMPACT_ATOMS: atom_id res chain seq x y z
N ASP A 1 -6.96 18.32 -5.84
CA ASP A 1 -6.60 19.67 -6.32
C ASP A 1 -5.09 19.89 -6.48
N VAL A 2 -4.27 19.77 -5.42
CA VAL A 2 -2.82 20.04 -5.50
C VAL A 2 -2.07 19.20 -6.53
N ARG A 3 -2.34 17.89 -6.62
CA ARG A 3 -1.73 17.01 -7.64
C ARG A 3 -1.95 17.54 -9.06
N PHE A 4 -3.20 17.89 -9.39
CA PHE A 4 -3.56 18.39 -10.72
C PHE A 4 -2.86 19.71 -11.03
N LEU A 5 -2.71 20.60 -10.04
CA LEU A 5 -1.96 21.85 -10.20
C LEU A 5 -0.49 21.60 -10.51
N LEU A 6 0.16 20.64 -9.83
CA LEU A 6 1.55 20.26 -10.10
C LEU A 6 1.71 19.60 -11.48
N GLU A 7 0.78 18.75 -11.88
CA GLU A 7 0.76 18.14 -13.22
C GLU A 7 0.57 19.21 -14.32
N ALA A 8 -0.33 20.16 -14.10
CA ALA A 8 -0.53 21.29 -15.00
C ALA A 8 0.73 22.16 -15.10
N LEU A 9 1.36 22.47 -13.97
CA LEU A 9 2.60 23.24 -13.92
C LEU A 9 3.74 22.53 -14.67
N HIS A 10 3.89 21.21 -14.50
CA HIS A 10 4.85 20.43 -15.28
C HIS A 10 4.60 20.57 -16.79
N GLY A 11 3.34 20.51 -17.22
CA GLY A 11 2.94 20.73 -18.61
C GLY A 11 3.28 22.15 -19.12
N GLN A 12 3.00 23.17 -18.31
CA GLN A 12 3.29 24.57 -18.64
C GLN A 12 4.80 24.82 -18.80
N VAL A 13 5.64 24.34 -17.87
CA VAL A 13 7.10 24.47 -17.95
C VAL A 13 7.65 23.73 -19.17
N THR A 14 7.13 22.53 -19.45
CA THR A 14 7.53 21.75 -20.63
C THR A 14 7.22 22.52 -21.93
N ARG A 15 6.02 23.09 -22.03
CA ARG A 15 5.62 23.88 -23.20
C ARG A 15 6.42 25.17 -23.35
N ALA A 16 6.63 25.91 -22.25
CA ALA A 16 7.43 27.14 -22.27
C ALA A 16 8.86 26.90 -22.78
N ALA A 17 9.45 25.73 -22.47
CA ALA A 17 10.74 25.34 -23.00
C ALA A 17 10.70 25.01 -24.49
N GLN A 18 9.66 24.30 -24.96
CA GLN A 18 9.47 23.96 -26.38
C GLN A 18 9.27 25.20 -27.24
N ASP A 19 8.52 26.17 -26.73
CA ASP A 19 8.22 27.42 -27.43
C ASP A 19 9.36 28.46 -27.33
N GLY A 20 10.44 28.14 -26.61
CA GLY A 20 11.62 29.02 -26.47
C GLY A 20 11.47 30.15 -25.44
N PHE A 21 10.39 30.17 -24.67
CA PHE A 21 10.17 31.14 -23.59
C PHE A 21 11.03 30.87 -22.35
N LEU A 22 11.51 29.64 -22.18
CA LEU A 22 12.33 29.22 -21.04
C LEU A 22 13.62 28.52 -21.51
N PRO A 23 14.81 28.91 -21.03
CA PRO A 23 16.05 28.22 -21.35
C PRO A 23 16.00 26.73 -20.98
N ALA A 24 16.55 25.86 -21.83
CA ALA A 24 16.45 24.42 -21.66
C ALA A 24 17.03 23.90 -20.32
N ASN A 25 18.10 24.50 -19.83
CA ASN A 25 18.71 24.11 -18.54
C ASN A 25 17.82 24.47 -17.36
N GLU A 26 17.17 25.63 -17.40
CA GLU A 26 16.24 26.08 -16.38
C GLU A 26 14.96 25.23 -16.40
N ALA A 27 14.42 24.94 -17.59
CA ALA A 27 13.29 24.04 -17.76
C ALA A 27 13.56 22.64 -17.16
N LYS A 28 14.74 22.07 -17.43
CA LYS A 28 15.15 20.77 -16.86
C LYS A 28 15.18 20.79 -15.33
N HIS A 29 15.68 21.87 -14.73
CA HIS A 29 15.70 22.04 -13.28
C HIS A 29 14.26 22.03 -12.72
N TRP A 30 13.38 22.90 -13.22
CA TRP A 30 12.01 22.99 -12.73
C TRP A 30 11.20 21.72 -12.94
N ILE A 31 11.36 21.04 -14.09
CA ILE A 31 10.73 19.74 -14.35
C ILE A 31 11.16 18.70 -13.31
N LYS A 32 12.44 18.69 -12.92
CA LYS A 32 12.95 17.80 -11.88
C LYS A 32 12.30 18.11 -10.52
N GLU A 33 12.26 19.39 -10.13
CA GLU A 33 11.67 19.82 -8.85
C GLU A 33 10.18 19.51 -8.77
N ILE A 34 9.41 19.80 -9.84
CA ILE A 34 7.96 19.52 -9.87
C ILE A 34 7.71 18.01 -9.73
N ARG A 35 8.52 17.18 -10.43
CA ARG A 35 8.42 15.73 -10.29
C ARG A 35 8.78 15.27 -8.88
N HIS A 36 9.81 15.86 -8.27
CA HIS A 36 10.18 15.55 -6.89
C HIS A 36 9.03 15.84 -5.92
N ILE A 37 8.41 17.02 -6.02
CA ILE A 37 7.26 17.40 -5.19
C ILE A 37 6.06 16.46 -5.43
N LEU A 38 5.81 16.06 -6.68
CA LEU A 38 4.77 15.07 -7.00
C LEU A 38 5.04 13.73 -6.31
N VAL A 39 6.31 13.28 -6.24
CA VAL A 39 6.64 12.05 -5.51
C VAL A 39 6.38 12.19 -4.03
N LEU A 40 6.81 13.30 -3.41
CA LEU A 40 6.55 13.57 -1.98
C LEU A 40 5.05 13.57 -1.66
N LEU A 41 4.23 14.20 -2.51
CA LEU A 41 2.79 14.21 -2.36
C LEU A 41 2.19 12.79 -2.37
N HIS A 42 2.69 11.90 -3.24
CA HIS A 42 2.21 10.51 -3.28
C HIS A 42 2.67 9.71 -2.06
N ILE A 43 3.90 9.95 -1.56
CA ILE A 43 4.39 9.33 -0.32
C ILE A 43 3.45 9.69 0.84
N GLU A 44 3.16 10.98 1.02
CA GLU A 44 2.25 11.47 2.05
C GLU A 44 0.85 10.88 1.89
N PHE A 45 0.33 10.84 0.66
CA PHE A 45 -0.97 10.27 0.38
C PHE A 45 -1.07 8.80 0.82
N PHE A 46 -0.13 7.94 0.41
CA PHE A 46 -0.17 6.52 0.78
C PHE A 46 0.05 6.31 2.28
N ASN A 47 0.96 7.08 2.90
CA ASN A 47 1.17 7.03 4.33
C ASN A 47 -0.11 7.40 5.10
N ASN A 48 -0.71 8.56 4.78
CA ASN A 48 -1.92 9.03 5.46
C ASN A 48 -3.11 8.09 5.25
N LEU A 49 -3.29 7.59 4.02
CA LEU A 49 -4.34 6.62 3.73
C LEU A 49 -4.18 5.34 4.55
N GLY A 50 -2.96 4.82 4.65
CA GLY A 50 -2.67 3.62 5.42
C GLY A 50 -2.85 3.84 6.93
N GLN A 51 -2.34 4.95 7.47
CA GLN A 51 -2.51 5.29 8.89
C GLN A 51 -3.99 5.50 9.26
N HIS A 52 -4.75 6.19 8.42
CA HIS A 52 -6.18 6.39 8.62
C HIS A 52 -6.95 5.06 8.60
N ALA A 53 -6.62 4.15 7.68
CA ALA A 53 -7.22 2.82 7.65
C ALA A 53 -6.89 2.01 8.92
N LEU A 54 -5.67 2.13 9.47
CA LEU A 54 -5.33 1.51 10.76
C LEU A 54 -6.17 2.08 11.91
N GLN A 55 -6.35 3.41 11.96
CA GLN A 55 -7.19 4.07 12.97
C GLN A 55 -8.65 3.63 12.90
N GLN A 56 -9.14 3.29 11.71
CA GLN A 56 -10.48 2.74 11.50
C GLN A 56 -10.60 1.23 11.75
N GLY A 57 -9.54 0.56 12.21
CA GLY A 57 -9.55 -0.89 12.42
C GLY A 57 -9.61 -1.69 11.11
N GLN A 58 -9.17 -1.11 9.99
CA GLN A 58 -9.16 -1.73 8.67
C GLN A 58 -7.73 -2.10 8.22
N PRO A 59 -7.06 -3.07 8.87
CA PRO A 59 -5.66 -3.38 8.60
C PRO A 59 -5.42 -3.91 7.17
N GLY A 60 -6.43 -4.54 6.54
CA GLY A 60 -6.36 -4.95 5.14
C GLY A 60 -6.26 -3.78 4.17
N GLN A 61 -7.04 -2.71 4.39
CA GLN A 61 -6.97 -1.49 3.59
C GLN A 61 -5.66 -0.75 3.83
N ALA A 62 -5.19 -0.72 5.08
CA ALA A 62 -3.89 -0.16 5.42
C ALA A 62 -2.75 -0.89 4.69
N ARG A 63 -2.76 -2.22 4.68
CA ARG A 63 -1.79 -3.05 3.96
C ARG A 63 -1.75 -2.68 2.48
N LEU A 64 -2.91 -2.59 1.83
CA LEU A 64 -3.00 -2.23 0.41
C LEU A 64 -2.47 -0.81 0.12
N ALA A 65 -2.77 0.16 0.99
CA ALA A 65 -2.27 1.52 0.84
C ALA A 65 -0.74 1.59 0.90
N PHE A 66 -0.13 0.97 1.92
CA PHE A 66 1.32 0.93 2.06
C PHE A 66 1.98 0.14 0.92
N GLU A 67 1.39 -0.97 0.48
CA GLU A 67 1.88 -1.76 -0.65
C GLU A 67 1.93 -0.93 -1.95
N ARG A 68 0.87 -0.18 -2.23
CA ARG A 68 0.83 0.74 -3.38
C ARG A 68 1.91 1.82 -3.28
N GLY A 69 2.16 2.36 -2.08
CA GLY A 69 3.25 3.31 -1.83
C GLY A 69 4.64 2.72 -2.11
N VAL A 70 4.92 1.52 -1.60
CA VAL A 70 6.18 0.80 -1.86
C VAL A 70 6.38 0.55 -3.36
N GLN A 71 5.35 0.04 -4.03
CA GLN A 71 5.41 -0.20 -5.48
C GLN A 71 5.60 1.09 -6.28
N TYR A 72 4.95 2.18 -5.87
CA TYR A 72 5.09 3.49 -6.51
C TYR A 72 6.53 4.02 -6.40
N LEU A 73 7.16 3.92 -5.22
CA LEU A 73 8.53 4.39 -5.01
C LEU A 73 9.57 3.56 -5.77
N ARG A 74 9.41 2.24 -5.81
CA ARG A 74 10.30 1.35 -6.59
C ARG A 74 10.27 1.61 -8.10
N LYS A 75 9.19 2.22 -8.61
CA LYS A 75 9.02 2.59 -10.01
C LYS A 75 9.51 4.01 -10.34
N GLN A 76 10.00 4.78 -9.37
CA GLN A 76 10.53 6.12 -9.64
C GLN A 76 11.84 6.04 -10.43
N PRO A 77 12.14 7.03 -11.30
CA PRO A 77 13.39 7.05 -12.07
C PRO A 77 14.66 7.04 -11.21
N GLU A 78 14.60 7.67 -10.02
CA GLU A 78 15.71 7.77 -9.07
C GLU A 78 15.27 7.20 -7.70
N PRO A 79 15.13 5.87 -7.57
CA PRO A 79 14.54 5.26 -6.37
C PRO A 79 15.41 5.45 -5.12
N VAL A 80 16.73 5.60 -5.29
CA VAL A 80 17.70 5.82 -4.20
C VAL A 80 17.42 7.12 -3.45
N LEU A 81 16.93 8.16 -4.13
CA LEU A 81 16.55 9.43 -3.51
C LEU A 81 15.46 9.27 -2.45
N TYR A 82 14.61 8.25 -2.58
CA TYR A 82 13.46 8.00 -1.72
C TYR A 82 13.66 6.77 -0.82
N SER A 83 14.90 6.32 -0.66
CA SER A 83 15.24 5.08 0.07
C SER A 83 14.78 5.10 1.53
N ALA A 84 14.91 6.23 2.22
CA ALA A 84 14.43 6.39 3.59
C ALA A 84 12.89 6.26 3.70
N GLN A 85 12.16 6.91 2.79
CA GLN A 85 10.70 6.84 2.74
C GLN A 85 10.20 5.46 2.32
N LEU A 86 10.95 4.78 1.43
CA LEU A 86 10.69 3.41 1.04
C LEU A 86 10.83 2.46 2.25
N GLN A 87 11.92 2.57 3.01
CA GLN A 87 12.11 1.76 4.23
C GLN A 87 11.00 2.01 5.26
N LEU A 88 10.55 3.26 5.42
CA LEU A 88 9.44 3.59 6.31
C LEU A 88 8.14 2.91 5.87
N LEU A 89 7.77 3.03 4.59
CA LEU A 89 6.58 2.40 4.03
C LEU A 89 6.64 0.87 4.08
N GLU A 90 7.81 0.27 3.85
CA GLU A 90 8.02 -1.17 3.98
C GLU A 90 7.83 -1.64 5.44
N GLY A 91 8.33 -0.86 6.40
CA GLY A 91 8.10 -1.13 7.83
C GLY A 91 6.62 -1.04 8.21
N GLN A 92 5.90 -0.04 7.71
CA GLN A 92 4.45 0.11 7.92
C GLN A 92 3.65 -1.02 7.26
N LEU A 93 4.04 -1.41 6.04
CA LEU A 93 3.45 -2.53 5.32
C LEU A 93 3.62 -3.84 6.10
N ALA A 94 4.82 -4.11 6.62
CA ALA A 94 5.09 -5.30 7.42
C ALA A 94 4.22 -5.35 8.68
N ARG A 95 4.09 -4.22 9.38
CA ARG A 95 3.21 -4.10 10.56
C ARG A 95 1.75 -4.36 10.18
N ALA A 96 1.20 -3.66 9.19
CA ALA A 96 -0.17 -3.85 8.75
C ALA A 96 -0.44 -5.31 8.33
N ASN A 97 0.49 -5.93 7.61
CA ASN A 97 0.40 -7.33 7.22
C ASN A 97 0.34 -8.28 8.44
N SER A 98 1.18 -8.04 9.46
CA SER A 98 1.15 -8.82 10.69
C SER A 98 -0.18 -8.72 11.43
N THR A 99 -0.79 -7.53 11.46
CA THR A 99 -2.12 -7.31 12.07
C THR A 99 -3.22 -8.05 11.31
N VAL A 100 -3.18 -8.02 9.96
CA VAL A 100 -4.15 -8.80 9.15
C VAL A 100 -4.06 -10.29 9.47
N LEU A 101 -2.84 -10.84 9.52
CA LEU A 101 -2.61 -12.25 9.82
C LEU A 101 -3.01 -12.62 11.25
N ALA A 102 -2.81 -11.73 12.22
CA ALA A 102 -3.24 -11.95 13.59
C ALA A 102 -4.77 -11.97 13.68
N ASN A 103 -5.45 -11.02 13.04
CA ASN A 103 -6.92 -10.95 13.03
C ASN A 103 -7.53 -12.18 12.34
N SER A 104 -6.96 -12.64 11.22
CA SER A 104 -7.47 -13.83 10.53
C SER A 104 -7.36 -15.09 11.40
N LYS A 105 -6.24 -15.27 12.11
CA LYS A 105 -6.06 -16.39 13.05
C LYS A 105 -7.02 -16.33 14.24
N GLN A 106 -7.33 -15.13 14.73
CA GLN A 106 -8.33 -14.97 15.80
C GLN A 106 -9.72 -15.37 15.31
N THR A 107 -10.13 -14.96 14.11
CA THR A 107 -11.41 -15.35 13.52
C THR A 107 -11.52 -16.87 13.30
N GLU A 108 -10.43 -17.56 12.95
CA GLU A 108 -10.39 -19.02 12.85
C GLU A 108 -10.46 -19.72 14.22
N ALA A 109 -9.89 -19.11 15.26
CA ALA A 109 -9.86 -19.65 16.62
C ALA A 109 -11.15 -19.39 17.41
N GLU A 110 -11.94 -18.38 17.04
CA GLU A 110 -13.24 -18.11 17.65
C GLU A 110 -14.20 -19.28 17.37
N ALA A 111 -14.75 -19.85 18.45
CA ALA A 111 -15.83 -20.82 18.39
C ALA A 111 -17.10 -20.09 17.93
N ASN A 112 -17.38 -20.19 16.63
CA ASN A 112 -18.65 -19.78 16.03
C ASN A 112 -19.37 -21.03 15.49
N GLU A 113 -20.66 -20.89 15.14
CA GLU A 113 -21.49 -22.02 14.68
C GLU A 113 -20.91 -22.74 13.46
N LEU A 114 -20.16 -22.05 12.61
CA LEU A 114 -19.44 -22.64 11.47
C LEU A 114 -18.23 -23.47 11.94
N THR A 115 -17.43 -22.97 12.89
CA THR A 115 -16.29 -23.68 13.47
C THR A 115 -16.74 -24.90 14.28
N GLU A 116 -17.85 -24.79 15.02
CA GLU A 116 -18.46 -25.92 15.73
C GLU A 116 -19.08 -26.94 14.75
N GLY A 117 -19.77 -26.47 13.71
CA GLY A 117 -20.32 -27.32 12.66
C GLY A 117 -19.25 -28.13 11.93
N LEU A 118 -18.08 -27.52 11.65
CA LEU A 118 -16.96 -28.21 11.01
C LEU A 118 -16.35 -29.27 11.93
N LYS A 119 -16.18 -28.98 13.22
CA LYS A 119 -15.71 -29.97 14.22
C LYS A 119 -16.68 -31.14 14.36
N ALA A 120 -17.99 -30.90 14.30
CA ALA A 120 -19.00 -31.95 14.34
C ALA A 120 -18.92 -32.87 13.10
N VAL A 121 -18.66 -32.31 11.92
CA VAL A 121 -18.48 -33.08 10.67
C VAL A 121 -17.19 -33.89 10.68
N ASP A 122 -16.08 -33.34 11.17
CA ASP A 122 -14.80 -34.06 11.29
C ASP A 122 -14.87 -35.19 12.33
N ALA A 123 -15.53 -34.94 13.47
CA ALA A 123 -15.81 -35.97 14.46
C ALA A 123 -16.70 -37.08 13.86
N ASP A 124 -17.65 -36.72 12.98
CA ASP A 124 -18.52 -37.68 12.29
C ASP A 124 -17.75 -38.62 11.34
N ALA A 125 -16.71 -38.08 10.69
CA ALA A 125 -15.82 -38.83 9.80
C ALA A 125 -14.85 -39.75 10.57
N GLU A 126 -14.40 -39.34 11.75
CA GLU A 126 -13.48 -40.13 12.60
C GLU A 126 -14.14 -41.39 13.18
N TRP A 127 -15.40 -41.32 13.63
CA TRP A 127 -16.09 -42.52 14.11
C TRP A 127 -16.43 -43.50 12.99
N LYS A 128 -16.75 -43.01 11.79
CA LYS A 128 -16.96 -43.88 10.62
C LYS A 128 -15.71 -44.65 10.22
N LYS A 129 -14.51 -44.06 10.39
CA LYS A 129 -13.24 -44.78 10.17
C LYS A 129 -12.99 -45.87 11.22
N LYS A 130 -13.36 -45.66 12.48
CA LYS A 130 -13.21 -46.67 13.55
C LYS A 130 -14.14 -47.88 13.36
N VAL A 131 -15.35 -47.68 12.82
CA VAL A 131 -16.34 -48.75 12.61
C VAL A 131 -16.00 -49.68 11.43
N ILE A 132 -15.15 -49.26 10.49
CA ILE A 132 -14.79 -50.08 9.31
C ILE A 132 -13.72 -51.14 9.63
N TYR A 133 -13.06 -51.06 10.80
CA TYR A 133 -11.96 -51.95 11.19
C TYR A 133 -12.31 -52.89 12.37
N ASP A 134 -13.60 -53.10 12.66
CA ASP A 134 -14.09 -54.10 13.63
C ASP A 134 -14.95 -55.16 12.92
#